data_AF-A0A6S6SAR8-F1
#
_entry.id   AF-A0A6S6SAR8-F1
#
_cell.length_a   1.000
_cell.length_b   1.000
_cell.length_c   1.000
_cell.angle_alpha   90.00
_cell.angle_beta   90.00
_cell.angle_gamma   90.00
#
_symmetry.space_group_name_H-M   'P 1'
#
loop_
_entity.id
_entity.type
_entity.pdbx_description
1 polymer ?
#
loop_
_entity_poly.entity_id
_entity_poly.type
_entity_poly.pdbx_seq_one_letter_code
_entity_poly.pdbx_strand_id
1 'polypeptide(L)'
;MVKKLYIKNVLIIFILSSFFLGCNERNIEGNYIVLKDDKPFKSKGYYTTATFGKKNFSFSTGVGGTYEVNDKQVIMQGSFSKILTIQEDNLLNDEWLLRKSDKEEITRLQAKAKKELAKNKPIIGDEKRVTKW
;
A
#
# COMPACT_ATOMS: atom_id res chain seq x y z
N MET A 1 27.47 18.97 71.07
CA MET A 1 26.10 18.72 70.56
C MET A 1 26.18 18.61 69.04
N VAL A 2 25.50 17.64 68.44
CA VAL A 2 25.98 16.87 67.27
C VAL A 2 25.09 17.08 66.04
N LYS A 3 25.74 17.21 64.86
CA LYS A 3 25.29 16.92 63.47
C LYS A 3 24.27 17.87 62.80
N LYS A 4 24.63 18.38 61.61
CA LYS A 4 24.31 17.74 60.31
C LYS A 4 24.97 18.48 59.13
N LEU A 5 25.91 17.79 58.50
CA LEU A 5 26.53 18.08 57.21
C LEU A 5 25.74 17.26 56.16
N TYR A 6 25.20 17.88 55.11
CA TYR A 6 24.64 17.15 53.96
C TYR A 6 25.30 17.64 52.67
N ILE A 7 26.37 16.95 52.32
CA ILE A 7 26.97 16.96 50.98
C ILE A 7 26.01 16.17 50.08
N LYS A 8 25.26 16.86 49.22
CA LYS A 8 24.50 16.23 48.13
C LYS A 8 25.44 16.02 46.94
N ASN A 9 26.23 14.96 46.99
CA ASN A 9 26.80 14.33 45.80
C ASN A 9 25.75 13.39 45.22
N VAL A 10 25.19 13.68 44.04
CA VAL A 10 24.70 12.61 43.14
C VAL A 10 25.11 12.95 41.72
N LEU A 11 26.23 12.32 41.36
CA LEU A 11 26.79 12.08 40.05
C LEU A 11 25.68 11.67 39.05
N ILE A 12 25.38 12.54 38.08
CA ILE A 12 24.45 12.23 36.99
C ILE A 12 25.23 11.45 35.93
N ILE A 13 25.25 10.12 36.06
CA ILE A 13 25.59 9.19 34.98
C ILE A 13 24.29 8.90 34.23
N PHE A 14 24.02 9.65 33.16
CA PHE A 14 23.00 9.28 32.18
C PHE A 14 23.62 8.26 31.22
N ILE A 15 23.52 6.97 31.58
CA ILE A 15 23.65 5.88 30.62
C ILE A 15 22.37 5.90 29.79
N LEU A 16 22.37 6.63 28.67
CA LEU A 16 21.44 6.34 27.59
C LEU A 16 22.08 5.27 26.72
N SER A 17 21.95 4.02 27.19
CA SER A 17 22.12 2.85 26.33
C SER A 17 21.08 2.97 25.23
N SER A 18 21.50 3.50 24.08
CA SER A 18 20.68 3.47 22.88
C SER A 18 20.55 2.01 22.50
N PHE A 19 19.42 1.44 22.88
CA PHE A 19 19.00 0.12 22.45
C PHE A 19 19.05 0.11 20.91
N PHE A 20 20.06 -0.56 20.36
CA PHE A 20 20.00 -1.16 19.04
C PHE A 20 18.90 -2.23 19.09
N LEU A 21 17.64 -1.82 19.03
CA LEU A 21 16.53 -2.71 18.71
C LEU A 21 16.59 -2.95 17.21
N GLY A 22 16.73 -4.22 16.85
CA GLY A 22 17.12 -4.69 15.54
C GLY A 22 16.32 -4.07 14.40
N CYS A 23 17.06 -3.73 13.35
CA CYS A 23 16.57 -3.42 12.02
C CYS A 23 15.84 -4.66 11.45
N ASN A 24 14.64 -4.96 11.94
CA ASN A 24 13.70 -5.80 11.21
C ASN A 24 13.10 -4.89 10.14
N GLU A 25 13.82 -4.69 9.04
CA GLU A 25 13.27 -4.09 7.82
C GLU A 25 12.05 -4.95 7.44
N ARG A 26 10.84 -4.51 7.82
CA ARG A 26 9.61 -5.18 7.44
C ARG A 26 9.51 -5.13 5.92
N ASN A 27 9.65 -6.29 5.28
CA ASN A 27 9.65 -6.38 3.83
C ASN A 27 8.22 -6.20 3.29
N ILE A 28 7.93 -4.97 2.85
CA ILE A 28 6.68 -4.60 2.19
C ILE A 28 6.73 -4.77 0.66
N GLU A 29 7.82 -5.33 0.11
CA GLU A 29 7.89 -5.59 -1.32
C GLU A 29 6.88 -6.68 -1.71
N GLY A 30 6.29 -6.51 -2.90
CA GLY A 30 5.33 -7.45 -3.45
C GLY A 30 4.22 -6.81 -4.26
N ASN A 31 3.25 -7.64 -4.62
CA ASN A 31 2.05 -7.20 -5.33
C ASN A 31 0.85 -7.21 -4.38
N TYR A 32 -0.04 -6.27 -4.61
CA TYR A 32 -1.17 -5.99 -3.74
C TYR A 32 -2.43 -5.77 -4.59
N ILE A 33 -3.55 -6.27 -4.10
CA ILE A 33 -4.86 -5.92 -4.62
C ILE A 33 -5.37 -4.76 -3.78
N VAL A 34 -5.85 -3.70 -4.43
CA VAL A 34 -6.47 -2.58 -3.74
C VAL A 34 -7.93 -2.92 -3.48
N LEU A 35 -8.32 -2.92 -2.22
CA LEU A 35 -9.70 -3.07 -1.77
C LEU A 35 -10.24 -1.73 -1.30
N LYS A 36 -11.51 -1.47 -1.58
CA LYS A 36 -12.30 -0.37 -1.03
C LYS A 36 -13.59 -0.97 -0.49
N ASP A 37 -13.93 -0.70 0.77
CA ASP A 37 -15.08 -1.30 1.46
C ASP A 37 -15.08 -2.85 1.36
N ASP A 38 -13.92 -3.47 1.63
CA ASP A 38 -13.66 -4.91 1.55
C ASP A 38 -13.86 -5.57 0.18
N LYS A 39 -14.01 -4.78 -0.89
CA LYS A 39 -14.20 -5.27 -2.26
C LYS A 39 -13.06 -4.83 -3.16
N PRO A 40 -12.62 -5.67 -4.12
CA PRO A 40 -11.59 -5.27 -5.08
C PRO A 40 -11.98 -4.02 -5.86
N PHE A 41 -11.19 -2.96 -5.69
CA PHE A 41 -11.44 -1.66 -6.27
C PHE A 41 -11.23 -1.69 -7.78
N LYS A 42 -12.23 -1.25 -8.55
CA LYS A 42 -12.14 -1.17 -10.02
C LYS A 42 -11.96 0.27 -10.48
N SER A 43 -11.00 0.48 -11.37
CA SER A 43 -10.81 1.74 -12.08
C SER A 43 -10.79 1.45 -13.58
N LYS A 44 -11.54 2.24 -14.36
CA LYS A 44 -11.65 2.09 -15.82
C LYS A 44 -12.01 0.66 -16.29
N GLY A 45 -12.81 -0.06 -15.50
CA GLY A 45 -13.25 -1.43 -15.81
C GLY A 45 -12.27 -2.55 -15.39
N TYR A 46 -11.11 -2.22 -14.86
CA TYR A 46 -10.09 -3.18 -14.41
C TYR A 46 -9.91 -3.12 -12.90
N TYR A 47 -9.50 -4.24 -12.29
CA TYR A 47 -9.13 -4.23 -10.87
C TYR A 47 -7.84 -3.44 -10.66
N THR A 48 -7.82 -2.61 -9.63
CA THR A 48 -6.67 -1.80 -9.27
C THR A 48 -5.73 -2.64 -8.44
N THR A 49 -4.46 -2.67 -8.84
CA THR A 49 -3.39 -3.36 -8.14
C THR A 49 -2.29 -2.38 -7.83
N ALA A 50 -1.54 -2.63 -6.77
CA ALA A 50 -0.33 -1.90 -6.42
C ALA A 50 0.86 -2.86 -6.38
N THR A 51 2.03 -2.37 -6.78
CA THR A 51 3.28 -3.11 -6.71
C THR A 51 4.27 -2.26 -5.93
N PHE A 52 4.89 -2.83 -4.91
CA PHE A 52 5.96 -2.23 -4.12
C PHE A 52 7.25 -2.98 -4.44
N GLY A 53 8.20 -2.28 -5.05
CA GLY A 53 9.59 -2.74 -5.21
C GLY A 53 10.47 -2.11 -4.14
N LYS A 54 11.79 -2.32 -4.18
CA LYS A 54 12.73 -1.94 -3.10
C LYS A 54 12.57 -0.55 -2.45
N LYS A 55 12.23 0.47 -3.25
CA LYS A 55 12.02 1.86 -2.78
C LYS A 55 10.90 2.59 -3.50
N ASN A 56 10.20 1.91 -4.39
CA ASN A 56 9.25 2.50 -5.30
C ASN A 56 7.94 1.74 -5.29
N PHE A 57 6.87 2.45 -5.62
CA PHE A 57 5.56 1.86 -5.78
C PHE A 57 4.93 2.30 -7.10
N SER A 58 4.05 1.46 -7.62
CA SER A 58 3.24 1.75 -8.79
C SER A 58 1.86 1.12 -8.68
N PHE A 59 0.82 1.85 -9.08
CA PHE A 59 -0.53 1.36 -9.24
C PHE A 59 -0.81 1.06 -10.71
N SER A 60 -1.68 0.08 -10.98
CA SER A 60 -2.13 -0.25 -12.34
C SER A 60 -2.89 0.89 -13.03
N THR A 61 -3.30 1.91 -12.28
CA THR A 61 -3.90 3.16 -12.80
C THR A 61 -2.87 4.10 -13.44
N GLY A 62 -1.57 3.81 -13.33
CA GLY A 62 -0.47 4.64 -13.83
C GLY A 62 0.14 5.58 -12.79
N VAL A 63 -0.36 5.54 -11.55
CA VAL A 63 0.08 6.40 -10.46
C VAL A 63 1.25 5.73 -9.73
N GLY A 64 2.33 6.45 -9.41
CA GLY A 64 3.49 5.87 -8.75
C GLY A 64 4.39 6.88 -8.06
N GLY A 65 5.43 6.36 -7.41
CA GLY A 65 6.35 7.17 -6.64
C GLY A 65 7.36 6.35 -5.84
N THR A 66 7.93 6.98 -4.82
CA THR A 66 8.82 6.37 -3.84
C THR A 66 8.10 6.17 -2.51
N TYR A 67 8.61 5.29 -1.66
CA TYR A 67 8.10 5.15 -0.31
C TYR A 67 9.22 4.99 0.71
N GLU A 68 8.89 5.31 1.96
CA GLU A 68 9.71 5.05 3.13
C GLU A 68 8.91 4.22 4.14
N VAL A 69 9.60 3.36 4.89
CA VAL A 69 9.00 2.55 5.95
C VAL A 69 9.51 3.06 7.28
N ASN A 70 8.58 3.39 8.17
CA ASN A 70 8.88 3.78 9.54
C ASN A 70 8.05 2.93 10.49
N ASP A 71 8.70 2.04 11.24
CA ASP A 71 8.09 1.12 12.22
C ASP A 71 6.85 0.37 11.72
N LYS A 72 5.67 1.01 11.82
CA LYS A 72 4.34 0.48 11.46
C LYS A 72 3.68 1.25 10.33
N GLN A 73 4.40 2.12 9.64
CA GLN A 73 3.85 2.99 8.61
C GLN A 73 4.68 2.93 7.33
N VAL A 74 3.99 3.08 6.21
CA VAL A 74 4.57 3.27 4.89
C VAL A 74 4.16 4.66 4.42
N ILE A 75 5.14 5.52 4.22
CA ILE A 75 4.94 6.90 3.76
C ILE A 75 5.22 6.90 2.26
N MET A 76 4.17 7.06 1.46
CA MET A 76 4.26 7.12 0.00
C MET A 76 4.37 8.57 -0.45
N GLN A 77 5.27 8.83 -1.39
CA GLN A 77 5.54 10.13 -1.98
C GLN A 77 5.63 9.99 -3.51
N GLY A 78 5.00 10.89 -4.27
CA GLY A 78 5.03 10.84 -5.73
C GLY A 78 3.86 11.59 -6.35
N SER A 79 3.23 10.99 -7.36
CA SER A 79 2.01 11.53 -8.00
C SER A 79 0.87 11.82 -7.01
N PHE A 80 0.89 11.16 -5.85
CA PHE A 80 0.12 11.51 -4.66
C PHE A 80 0.94 11.10 -3.43
N SER A 81 0.59 11.66 -2.27
CA SER A 81 1.19 11.28 -1.00
C SER A 81 0.13 10.71 -0.06
N LYS A 82 0.42 9.55 0.54
CA LYS A 82 -0.44 8.88 1.51
C LYS A 82 0.43 8.17 2.54
N ILE A 83 -0.09 8.06 3.75
CA ILE A 83 0.47 7.23 4.80
C ILE A 83 -0.41 5.98 4.89
N LEU A 84 0.22 4.81 4.84
CA LEU A 84 -0.43 3.52 5.07
C LEU A 84 0.08 2.96 6.40
N THR A 85 -0.81 2.36 7.17
CA THR A 85 -0.45 1.56 8.35
C THR A 85 -0.17 0.13 7.91
N ILE A 86 0.87 -0.47 8.49
CA ILE A 86 1.23 -1.87 8.30
C ILE A 86 0.48 -2.70 9.34
N GLN A 87 -0.40 -3.59 8.88
CA GLN A 87 -1.08 -4.57 9.71
C GLN A 87 -0.84 -5.95 9.14
N GLU A 88 -0.04 -6.75 9.86
CA GLU A 88 0.47 -8.04 9.39
C GLU A 88 1.19 -7.85 8.04
N ASP A 89 0.73 -8.51 6.98
CA ASP A 89 1.25 -8.40 5.61
C ASP A 89 0.48 -7.39 4.74
N ASN A 90 -0.51 -6.70 5.30
CA ASN A 90 -1.37 -5.77 4.59
C ASN A 90 -1.02 -4.31 4.90
N LEU A 91 -1.36 -3.44 3.96
CA LEU A 91 -1.22 -1.99 4.12
C LEU A 91 -2.60 -1.35 4.07
N LEU A 92 -2.93 -0.50 5.03
CA LEU A 92 -4.26 0.10 5.09
C LEU A 92 -4.22 1.59 5.40
N ASN A 93 -5.20 2.32 4.90
CA ASN A 93 -5.55 3.66 5.37
C ASN A 93 -7.07 3.81 5.44
N ASP A 94 -7.54 5.03 5.64
CA ASP A 94 -8.97 5.33 5.77
C ASP A 94 -9.79 5.04 4.49
N GLU A 95 -9.15 4.89 3.33
CA GLU A 95 -9.81 4.72 2.03
C GLU A 95 -9.64 3.33 1.44
N TRP A 96 -8.49 2.69 1.66
CA TRP A 96 -8.05 1.50 0.96
C TRP A 96 -7.40 0.49 1.89
N LEU A 97 -7.64 -0.78 1.59
CA LEU A 97 -6.89 -1.92 2.09
C LEU A 97 -6.11 -2.55 0.95
N LEU A 98 -4.79 -2.49 1.00
CA LEU A 98 -3.89 -3.16 0.08
C LEU A 98 -3.57 -4.53 0.66
N ARG A 99 -4.22 -5.55 0.12
CA ARG A 99 -4.03 -6.94 0.53
C ARG A 99 -2.92 -7.58 -0.30
N LYS A 100 -1.89 -8.12 0.35
CA LYS A 100 -0.80 -8.80 -0.33
C LYS A 100 -1.34 -10.00 -1.10
N SER A 101 -0.89 -10.17 -2.33
CA SER A 101 -1.44 -11.17 -3.25
C SER A 101 -0.36 -11.66 -4.20
N ASP A 102 -0.50 -12.93 -4.60
CA ASP A 102 0.41 -13.52 -5.58
C ASP A 102 0.05 -13.07 -7.01
N LYS A 103 0.97 -13.36 -7.93
CA LYS A 103 0.82 -13.00 -9.34
C LYS A 103 -0.33 -13.78 -10.01
N GLU A 104 -0.64 -14.98 -9.54
CA GLU A 104 -1.70 -15.80 -10.13
C GLU A 104 -3.08 -15.23 -9.84
N GLU A 105 -3.35 -14.84 -8.59
CA GLU A 105 -4.61 -14.24 -8.16
C GLU A 105 -4.84 -12.90 -8.88
N ILE A 106 -3.81 -12.06 -8.96
CA ILE A 106 -3.87 -10.81 -9.75
C ILE A 106 -4.23 -11.12 -11.22
N THR A 107 -3.56 -12.11 -11.83
CA THR A 107 -3.83 -12.50 -13.21
C THR A 107 -5.27 -13.00 -13.39
N ARG A 108 -5.78 -13.82 -12.45
CA ARG A 108 -7.17 -14.31 -12.45
C ARG A 108 -8.17 -13.16 -12.35
N LEU A 109 -7.93 -12.20 -11.46
CA LEU A 109 -8.78 -11.02 -11.32
C LEU A 109 -8.79 -10.18 -12.59
N GLN A 110 -7.62 -9.93 -13.20
CA GLN A 110 -7.55 -9.18 -14.47
C GLN A 110 -8.25 -9.92 -15.61
N ALA A 111 -8.10 -11.24 -15.70
CA ALA A 111 -8.82 -12.06 -16.68
C ALA A 111 -10.34 -12.00 -16.46
N LYS A 112 -10.79 -12.03 -15.21
CA LYS A 112 -12.22 -11.87 -14.86
C LYS A 112 -12.74 -10.49 -15.27
N ALA A 113 -12.03 -9.41 -14.96
CA ALA A 113 -12.40 -8.06 -15.36
C ALA A 113 -12.51 -7.93 -16.89
N LYS A 114 -11.56 -8.49 -17.64
CA LYS A 114 -11.60 -8.51 -19.11
C LYS A 114 -12.81 -9.27 -19.66
N LYS A 115 -13.18 -10.40 -19.05
CA LYS A 115 -14.39 -11.16 -19.44
C LYS A 115 -15.67 -10.37 -19.16
N GLU A 116 -15.76 -9.70 -18.02
CA GLU A 116 -16.92 -8.86 -17.66
C GLU A 116 -17.06 -7.66 -18.60
N LEU A 117 -15.95 -6.99 -18.94
CA LEU A 117 -15.93 -5.89 -19.90
C LEU A 117 -16.37 -6.34 -21.30
N ALA A 118 -15.96 -7.53 -21.73
CA ALA A 118 -16.39 -8.09 -23.02
C ALA A 118 -17.89 -8.42 -23.05
N LYS A 119 -18.48 -8.87 -21.92
CA LYS A 119 -19.92 -9.14 -21.81
C LYS A 119 -20.77 -7.88 -21.78
N ASN A 120 -20.25 -6.80 -21.19
CA ASN A 120 -20.95 -5.52 -21.07
C ASN A 120 -20.64 -4.53 -22.19
N LYS A 121 -19.90 -4.95 -23.23
CA LYS A 121 -19.72 -4.14 -24.43
C LYS A 121 -21.11 -4.00 -25.06
N PRO A 122 -21.63 -2.78 -25.29
CA PRO A 122 -22.88 -2.64 -26.01
C PRO A 122 -22.71 -3.36 -27.34
N ILE A 123 -23.69 -4.20 -27.66
CA ILE A 123 -23.93 -4.62 -29.04
C ILE A 123 -24.20 -3.31 -29.76
N ILE A 124 -23.16 -2.70 -30.32
CA ILE A 124 -23.30 -1.65 -31.32
C ILE A 124 -24.07 -2.37 -32.42
N GLY A 125 -25.35 -2.05 -32.48
CA GLY A 125 -26.31 -2.72 -33.32
C GLY A 125 -25.82 -2.75 -34.75
N ASP A 126 -26.30 -3.76 -35.48
CA ASP A 126 -26.29 -3.83 -36.92
C ASP A 126 -26.44 -2.42 -37.51
N GLU A 127 -25.30 -1.85 -37.92
CA GLU A 127 -25.26 -0.66 -38.72
C GLU A 127 -25.91 -1.08 -40.03
N LYS A 128 -27.20 -0.73 -40.15
CA LYS A 128 -28.02 -0.91 -41.34
C LYS A 128 -27.15 -0.60 -42.55
N ARG A 129 -26.80 -1.63 -43.33
CA ARG A 129 -26.43 -1.45 -44.72
C ARG A 129 -27.64 -0.86 -45.43
N VAL A 130 -27.76 0.46 -45.39
CA VAL A 130 -28.55 1.19 -46.38
C VAL A 130 -27.69 1.18 -47.63
N THR A 131 -27.80 0.09 -48.38
CA THR A 131 -27.29 -0.01 -49.73
C THR A 131 -27.99 1.06 -50.55
N LYS A 132 -27.21 2.07 -50.91
CA LYS A 132 -27.55 3.12 -51.87
C LYS A 132 -27.77 2.48 -53.24
N TRP A 133 -29.00 2.44 -53.75
CA TRP A 133 -29.38 2.44 -55.17
C TRP A 133 -30.81 2.93 -55.30
#